data_AF-A0A3B8ZIJ1-F1
#
_entry.id   AF-A0A3B8ZIJ1-F1
#
_cell.length_a   1.000
_cell.length_b   1.000
_cell.length_c   1.000
_cell.angle_alpha   90.00
_cell.angle_beta   90.00
_cell.angle_gamma   90.00
#
_symmetry.space_group_name_H-M   'P 1'
#
loop_
_entity.id
_entity.type
_entity.pdbx_description
1 polymer ?
#
loop_
_entity_poly.entity_id
_entity_poly.type
_entity_poly.pdbx_seq_one_letter_code
_entity_poly.pdbx_strand_id
1 'polypeptide(L)'
;MNHPCQLESSMIHPIANIADEQPTSEGHATNRPDQKLTVDDALTITKKQQLLWPTGMGLLLTVLCLGLAHSPPALAQSDTVVQVVLSSEDGSHSLSKLNPLSLTSGTASRETVVEIHLDQPRQKILGLGASLEHATCHNLSKLSEQQREQVVEKLGDPQIGIGMNLMRICIGTSDFVEEPYYTYNDLPPGQTDPELKGFNIEKDRNYVLPTIHLALRKNPHLLFFASPWSPPAWMKDSGQLGTGSLLP
;
A
#
# COMPACT_ATOMS: atom_id res chain seq x y z
N MET A 1 10.61 -27.10 -43.96
CA MET A 1 11.46 -27.72 -42.93
C MET A 1 11.24 -26.92 -41.65
N ASN A 2 10.28 -27.37 -40.85
CA ASN A 2 9.92 -26.77 -39.56
C ASN A 2 10.67 -27.54 -38.46
N HIS A 3 11.44 -26.84 -37.64
CA HIS A 3 11.89 -27.35 -36.36
C HIS A 3 11.22 -26.53 -35.25
N PRO A 4 10.40 -27.14 -34.39
CA PRO A 4 9.87 -26.45 -33.22
C PRO A 4 10.93 -26.45 -32.11
N CYS A 5 11.18 -25.26 -31.57
CA CYS A 5 11.94 -25.04 -30.34
C CYS A 5 11.11 -25.55 -29.16
N GLN A 6 11.59 -26.59 -28.47
CA GLN A 6 11.00 -27.05 -27.21
C GLN A 6 11.67 -26.30 -26.05
N LEU A 7 10.88 -25.53 -25.31
CA LEU A 7 11.25 -25.00 -24.00
C LEU A 7 10.95 -26.08 -22.96
N GLU A 8 11.98 -26.73 -22.43
CA GLU A 8 11.85 -27.58 -21.25
C GLU A 8 11.53 -26.72 -20.03
N SER A 9 10.29 -26.86 -19.54
CA SER A 9 9.86 -26.42 -18.22
C SER A 9 10.35 -27.43 -17.19
N SER A 10 11.53 -27.20 -16.61
CA SER A 10 11.91 -27.88 -15.37
C SER A 10 12.69 -26.94 -14.44
N MET A 11 12.36 -27.03 -13.15
CA MET A 11 12.94 -26.30 -12.01
C MET A 11 12.33 -24.93 -11.67
N ILE A 12 11.07 -24.95 -11.24
CA ILE A 12 10.60 -24.04 -10.19
C ILE A 12 10.14 -24.93 -9.02
N HIS A 13 10.99 -25.08 -8.01
CA HIS A 13 10.57 -25.63 -6.71
C HIS A 13 10.09 -24.45 -5.85
N PRO A 14 8.83 -24.45 -5.37
CA PRO A 14 8.37 -23.48 -4.40
C PRO A 14 8.94 -23.83 -3.02
N ILE A 15 9.71 -22.93 -2.43
CA ILE A 15 10.02 -22.96 -0.99
C ILE A 15 8.74 -22.48 -0.28
N ALA A 16 7.90 -23.43 0.11
CA ALA A 16 6.83 -23.22 1.08
C ALA A 16 7.37 -23.67 2.44
N ASN A 17 7.54 -22.73 3.38
CA ASN A 17 7.57 -23.02 4.80
C ASN A 17 7.34 -21.73 5.60
N ILE A 18 6.07 -21.44 5.90
CA ILE A 18 5.70 -20.64 7.07
C ILE A 18 4.66 -21.47 7.80
N ALA A 19 4.99 -21.76 9.05
CA ALA A 19 4.36 -22.73 9.92
C ALA A 19 2.87 -22.45 10.17
N ASP A 20 2.11 -23.54 10.22
CA ASP A 20 0.86 -23.68 10.94
C ASP A 20 1.09 -23.38 12.44
N GLU A 21 0.44 -22.34 12.96
CA GLU A 21 0.09 -22.26 14.38
C GLU A 21 -1.44 -22.15 14.50
N GLN A 22 -2.06 -23.28 14.86
CA GLN A 22 -3.42 -23.35 15.36
C GLN A 22 -3.43 -22.93 16.85
N PRO A 23 -4.29 -22.00 17.29
CA PRO A 23 -4.44 -21.74 18.72
C PRO A 23 -5.38 -22.78 19.33
N THR A 24 -4.84 -23.53 20.29
CA THR A 24 -5.59 -24.44 21.16
C THR A 24 -6.43 -23.68 22.18
N SER A 25 -7.56 -24.29 22.53
CA SER A 25 -8.62 -23.81 23.40
C SER A 25 -8.29 -23.93 24.89
N GLU A 26 -8.92 -23.03 25.66
CA GLU A 26 -9.36 -23.15 27.07
C GLU A 26 -8.34 -23.07 28.21
N GLY A 27 -8.50 -22.01 29.03
CA GLY A 27 -7.81 -21.86 30.31
C GLY A 27 -8.26 -20.65 31.14
N HIS A 28 -9.32 -20.86 31.93
CA HIS A 28 -9.65 -20.18 33.20
C HIS A 28 -10.03 -18.68 33.22
N ALA A 29 -11.35 -18.47 33.30
CA ALA A 29 -12.00 -17.27 33.80
C ALA A 29 -11.78 -17.08 35.31
N THR A 30 -11.48 -15.85 35.73
CA THR A 30 -11.84 -15.37 37.07
C THR A 30 -12.65 -14.08 36.94
N ASN A 31 -13.85 -14.12 37.51
CA ASN A 31 -14.87 -13.07 37.49
C ASN A 31 -14.41 -11.80 38.22
N ARG A 32 -14.66 -10.64 37.60
CA ARG A 32 -14.76 -9.33 38.26
C ARG A 32 -16.01 -8.63 37.71
N PRO A 33 -16.85 -8.02 38.57
CA PRO A 33 -18.25 -7.79 38.24
C PRO A 33 -18.45 -6.72 37.15
N ASP A 34 -19.47 -6.97 36.34
CA ASP A 34 -19.97 -6.12 35.26
C ASP A 34 -20.21 -4.67 35.71
N GLN A 35 -19.57 -3.74 35.01
CA GLN A 35 -20.07 -2.39 34.88
C GLN A 35 -20.55 -2.21 33.45
N LYS A 36 -21.83 -2.49 33.23
CA LYS A 36 -22.55 -2.20 31.98
C LYS A 36 -22.51 -0.67 31.77
N LEU A 37 -21.63 -0.21 30.89
CA LEU A 37 -21.71 1.13 30.33
C LEU A 37 -22.62 1.06 29.12
N THR A 38 -23.81 1.63 29.25
CA THR A 38 -24.75 1.80 28.14
C THR A 38 -24.32 2.95 27.25
N VAL A 39 -24.69 2.91 25.97
CA VAL A 39 -24.26 3.81 24.88
C VAL A 39 -24.55 5.31 25.15
N ASP A 40 -25.36 5.63 26.17
CA ASP A 40 -25.63 7.01 26.60
C ASP A 40 -24.47 7.67 27.38
N ASP A 41 -23.53 6.88 27.93
CA ASP A 41 -22.43 7.44 28.75
C ASP A 41 -21.29 8.06 27.92
N ALA A 42 -21.23 7.77 26.61
CA ALA A 42 -20.17 8.27 25.73
C ALA A 42 -20.45 9.69 25.17
N LEU A 43 -21.67 10.21 25.30
CA LEU A 43 -22.04 11.53 24.76
C LEU A 43 -21.87 12.71 25.75
N THR A 44 -21.42 12.45 26.98
CA THR A 44 -21.32 13.50 28.02
C THR A 44 -19.91 14.10 28.18
N ILE A 45 -18.93 13.71 27.35
CA ILE A 45 -17.55 14.21 27.47
C ILE A 45 -17.27 15.45 26.60
N THR A 46 -18.06 15.71 25.55
CA THR A 46 -17.76 16.81 24.59
C THR A 46 -18.47 18.14 24.90
N LYS A 47 -19.13 18.29 26.07
CA LYS A 47 -19.82 19.54 26.44
C LYS A 47 -19.37 20.17 27.75
N LYS A 48 -18.23 19.73 28.30
CA LYS A 48 -17.72 20.22 29.60
C LYS A 48 -16.35 20.91 29.51
N GLN A 49 -16.12 21.63 28.41
CA GLN A 49 -15.03 22.60 28.27
C GLN A 49 -15.56 23.86 27.61
N GLN A 50 -16.34 24.66 28.35
CA GLN A 50 -16.42 26.11 28.20
C GLN A 50 -17.29 26.68 29.34
N LEU A 51 -16.81 27.79 29.89
CA LEU A 51 -17.38 28.63 30.97
C LEU A 51 -17.20 28.15 32.41
N LEU A 52 -16.04 28.47 32.96
CA LEU A 52 -15.87 28.86 34.37
C LEU A 52 -15.76 30.39 34.42
N TRP A 53 -16.71 31.08 35.04
CA TRP A 53 -16.48 32.13 36.05
C TRP A 53 -17.77 32.37 36.86
N PRO A 54 -17.67 32.61 38.18
CA PRO A 54 -18.81 32.62 39.09
C PRO A 54 -19.33 34.04 39.37
N THR A 55 -20.65 34.12 39.58
CA THR A 55 -21.44 35.03 40.44
C THR A 55 -22.84 35.01 39.81
N GLY A 56 -23.90 34.48 40.42
CA GLY A 56 -24.34 34.66 41.79
C GLY A 56 -25.56 35.56 41.77
N MET A 57 -26.76 35.02 41.48
CA MET A 57 -28.05 35.46 42.07
C MET A 57 -29.20 34.66 41.45
N GLY A 58 -30.02 34.05 42.32
CA GLY A 58 -31.14 33.22 41.93
C GLY A 58 -32.38 34.01 41.54
N LEU A 59 -33.31 33.33 40.87
CA LEU A 59 -34.74 33.55 41.05
C LEU A 59 -35.52 32.32 40.58
N LEU A 60 -36.36 31.80 41.48
CA LEU A 60 -37.43 30.85 41.22
C LEU A 60 -38.38 31.42 40.16
N LEU A 61 -38.71 30.66 39.11
CA LEU A 61 -39.87 30.96 38.26
C LEU A 61 -40.55 29.69 37.77
N THR A 62 -41.86 29.75 37.93
CA THR A 62 -42.91 28.74 37.84
C THR A 62 -43.08 28.08 36.47
N VAL A 63 -43.47 26.81 36.54
CA VAL A 63 -43.83 25.90 35.44
C VAL A 63 -44.95 26.48 34.56
N LEU A 64 -44.69 26.57 33.25
CA LEU A 64 -45.71 26.68 32.22
C LEU A 64 -45.43 25.58 31.18
N CYS A 65 -46.07 24.43 31.34
CA CYS A 65 -46.05 23.34 30.37
C CYS A 65 -46.87 23.73 29.13
N LEU A 66 -46.26 24.45 28.18
CA LEU A 66 -46.71 24.42 26.79
C LEU A 66 -46.21 23.12 26.16
N GLY A 67 -47.14 22.30 25.67
CA GLY A 67 -46.85 21.11 24.88
C GLY A 67 -46.16 21.48 23.58
N LEU A 68 -44.82 21.54 23.61
CA LEU A 68 -44.01 21.45 22.41
C LEU A 68 -44.03 19.99 21.99
N ALA A 69 -44.71 19.71 20.87
CA ALA A 69 -44.52 18.48 20.13
C ALA A 69 -43.03 18.41 19.77
N HIS A 70 -42.28 17.62 20.55
CA HIS A 70 -40.89 17.30 20.22
C HIS A 70 -40.96 16.32 19.07
N SER A 71 -40.89 16.84 17.84
CA SER A 71 -40.48 16.01 16.71
C SER A 71 -39.16 15.33 17.10
N PRO A 72 -39.05 13.99 17.00
CA PRO A 72 -37.75 13.36 17.20
C PRO A 72 -36.75 14.05 16.27
N PRO A 73 -35.50 14.29 16.71
CA PRO A 73 -34.49 14.85 15.83
C PRO A 73 -34.47 13.98 14.58
N ALA A 74 -34.74 14.59 13.43
CA ALA A 74 -34.52 13.93 12.16
C ALA A 74 -33.08 13.42 12.19
N LEU A 75 -32.90 12.10 12.06
CA LEU A 75 -31.58 11.49 11.96
C LEU A 75 -30.84 12.28 10.89
N ALA A 76 -29.79 13.00 11.28
CA ALA A 76 -28.99 13.79 10.37
C ALA A 76 -28.51 12.84 9.28
N GLN A 77 -29.06 13.02 8.08
CA GLN A 77 -28.69 12.25 6.91
C GLN A 77 -27.21 12.56 6.68
N SER A 78 -26.34 11.57 6.90
CA SER A 78 -24.91 11.79 6.70
C SER A 78 -24.69 12.11 5.23
N ASP A 79 -24.12 13.28 4.92
CA ASP A 79 -23.69 13.69 3.57
C ASP A 79 -22.49 12.84 3.04
N THR A 80 -22.36 11.62 3.54
CA THR A 80 -21.29 10.71 3.15
C THR A 80 -21.57 10.20 1.74
N VAL A 81 -20.79 10.75 0.81
CA VAL A 81 -20.80 10.38 -0.60
C VAL A 81 -19.81 9.24 -0.82
N VAL A 82 -20.27 8.16 -1.44
CA VAL A 82 -19.44 7.02 -1.86
C VAL A 82 -18.99 7.25 -3.31
N GLN A 83 -17.68 7.34 -3.51
CA GLN A 83 -17.10 7.37 -4.85
C GLN A 83 -17.02 5.96 -5.42
N VAL A 84 -17.42 5.81 -6.68
CA VAL A 84 -17.41 4.52 -7.38
C VAL A 84 -16.51 4.62 -8.60
N VAL A 85 -15.58 3.67 -8.73
CA VAL A 85 -14.68 3.54 -9.88
C VAL A 85 -14.87 2.14 -10.46
N LEU A 86 -15.05 2.06 -11.78
CA LEU A 86 -15.32 0.81 -12.50
C LEU A 86 -14.31 0.59 -13.63
N SER A 87 -13.83 -0.65 -13.72
CA SER A 87 -13.16 -1.21 -14.90
C SER A 87 -13.88 -2.49 -15.29
N SER A 88 -14.14 -2.68 -16.58
CA SER A 88 -14.83 -3.87 -17.11
C SER A 88 -13.93 -4.65 -18.06
N GLU A 89 -14.15 -5.97 -18.14
CA GLU A 89 -13.37 -6.87 -19.00
C GLU A 89 -13.47 -6.50 -20.48
N ASP A 90 -14.67 -6.10 -20.92
CA ASP A 90 -14.95 -5.67 -22.30
C ASP A 90 -14.35 -4.30 -22.65
N GLY A 91 -13.73 -3.61 -21.69
CA GLY A 91 -13.13 -2.29 -21.85
C GLY A 91 -14.12 -1.14 -22.02
N SER A 92 -15.44 -1.38 -21.88
CA SER A 92 -16.45 -0.30 -21.89
C SER A 92 -16.25 0.70 -20.75
N HIS A 93 -15.67 0.24 -19.64
CA HIS A 93 -15.17 1.05 -18.54
C HIS A 93 -13.68 0.79 -18.30
N SER A 94 -12.90 1.85 -18.17
CA SER A 94 -11.46 1.79 -17.85
C SER A 94 -11.14 2.85 -16.81
N LEU A 95 -11.05 2.43 -15.54
CA LEU A 95 -10.92 3.29 -14.35
C LEU A 95 -11.90 4.47 -14.37
N SER A 96 -13.12 4.21 -14.84
CA SER A 96 -14.13 5.24 -15.06
C SER A 96 -14.77 5.61 -13.72
N LYS A 97 -14.76 6.90 -13.38
CA LYS A 97 -15.49 7.44 -12.23
C LYS A 97 -16.98 7.45 -12.57
N LEU A 98 -17.79 6.77 -11.77
CA LEU A 98 -19.24 6.75 -11.93
C LEU A 98 -19.89 7.81 -11.04
N ASN A 99 -21.21 7.99 -11.22
CA ASN A 99 -22.00 8.85 -10.36
C ASN A 99 -21.83 8.40 -8.90
N PRO A 100 -21.50 9.32 -7.98
CA PRO A 100 -21.36 8.98 -6.59
C PRO A 100 -22.69 8.49 -5.99
N LEU A 101 -22.59 7.55 -5.05
CA LEU A 101 -23.75 7.02 -4.35
C LEU A 101 -23.89 7.72 -3.00
N SER A 102 -25.13 7.92 -2.56
CA SER A 102 -25.42 8.41 -1.21
C SER A 102 -25.66 7.23 -0.28
N LEU A 103 -25.07 7.26 0.90
CA LEU A 103 -25.41 6.26 1.93
C LEU A 103 -26.86 6.46 2.39
N THR A 104 -27.61 5.37 2.38
CA THR A 104 -28.98 5.33 2.89
C THR A 104 -29.05 4.34 4.07
N SER A 105 -30.02 4.53 4.94
CA SER A 105 -30.32 3.54 5.97
C SER A 105 -30.82 2.26 5.30
N GLY A 106 -30.21 1.12 5.64
CA GLY A 106 -30.54 -0.17 5.04
C GLY A 106 -31.98 -0.58 5.36
N THR A 107 -32.70 -1.04 4.34
CA THR A 107 -33.93 -1.82 4.48
C THR A 107 -33.61 -3.29 4.23
N ALA A 108 -34.39 -4.22 4.80
CA ALA A 108 -34.25 -5.64 4.50
C ALA A 108 -34.27 -5.86 2.97
N SER A 109 -33.15 -6.34 2.41
CA SER A 109 -33.00 -6.61 0.99
C SER A 109 -33.05 -8.12 0.74
N ARG A 110 -33.60 -8.51 -0.41
CA ARG A 110 -33.53 -9.90 -0.91
C ARG A 110 -32.24 -10.17 -1.71
N GLU A 111 -31.40 -9.16 -1.85
CA GLU A 111 -30.14 -9.24 -2.59
C GLU A 111 -29.00 -9.75 -1.71
N THR A 112 -27.88 -10.09 -2.35
CA THR A 112 -26.64 -10.40 -1.64
C THR A 112 -26.16 -9.18 -0.88
N VAL A 113 -26.01 -9.31 0.44
CA VAL A 113 -25.51 -8.25 1.32
C VAL A 113 -24.07 -8.55 1.70
N VAL A 114 -23.21 -7.53 1.60
CA VAL A 114 -21.84 -7.56 2.14
C VAL A 114 -21.81 -6.64 3.35
N GLU A 115 -21.49 -7.19 4.52
CA GLU A 115 -21.42 -6.45 5.78
C GLU A 115 -19.97 -6.07 6.12
N ILE A 116 -19.76 -4.83 6.59
CA ILE A 116 -18.44 -4.30 6.98
C ILE A 116 -18.42 -4.10 8.50
N HIS A 117 -17.59 -4.87 9.19
CA HIS A 117 -17.39 -4.79 10.64
C HIS A 117 -16.16 -3.93 10.98
N LEU A 118 -16.37 -2.72 11.52
CA LEU A 118 -15.30 -1.77 11.84
C LEU A 118 -14.60 -2.04 13.19
N ASP A 119 -15.20 -2.86 14.04
CA ASP A 119 -14.72 -3.26 15.36
C ASP A 119 -13.71 -4.43 15.32
N GLN A 120 -13.47 -5.00 14.13
CA GLN A 120 -12.59 -6.15 13.92
C GLN A 120 -11.45 -5.83 12.94
N PRO A 121 -10.53 -4.92 13.28
CA PRO A 121 -9.44 -4.54 12.39
C PRO A 121 -8.50 -5.72 12.09
N ARG A 122 -7.89 -5.69 10.90
CA ARG A 122 -6.88 -6.65 10.44
C ARG A 122 -5.53 -5.96 10.25
N GLN A 123 -4.71 -6.44 9.31
CA GLN A 123 -3.40 -5.87 9.02
C GLN A 123 -3.51 -4.44 8.48
N LYS A 124 -2.49 -3.63 8.77
CA LYS A 124 -2.26 -2.35 8.07
C LYS A 124 -1.61 -2.63 6.72
N ILE A 125 -2.06 -1.95 5.68
CA ILE A 125 -1.45 -2.02 4.35
C ILE A 125 -0.32 -0.99 4.29
N LEU A 126 0.92 -1.44 4.08
CA LEU A 126 2.10 -0.58 3.96
C LEU A 126 2.02 0.28 2.69
N GLY A 127 1.65 -0.33 1.57
CA GLY A 127 1.50 0.33 0.29
C GLY A 127 1.24 -0.66 -0.84
N LEU A 128 0.93 -0.11 -2.01
CA LEU A 128 0.67 -0.84 -3.24
C LEU A 128 1.43 -0.15 -4.38
N GLY A 129 1.96 -0.94 -5.30
CA GLY A 129 2.63 -0.42 -6.49
C GLY A 129 3.30 -1.51 -7.31
N ALA A 130 4.42 -1.17 -7.92
CA ALA A 130 5.08 -1.98 -8.95
C ALA A 130 6.59 -2.04 -8.74
N SER A 131 7.32 -2.66 -9.68
CA SER A 131 8.79 -2.66 -9.67
C SER A 131 9.34 -1.68 -10.71
N LEU A 132 10.28 -0.83 -10.29
CA LEU A 132 11.08 0.02 -11.17
C LEU A 132 12.36 -0.71 -11.56
N GLU A 133 12.20 -1.80 -12.32
CA GLU A 133 13.32 -2.55 -12.90
C GLU A 133 14.09 -1.71 -13.93
N HIS A 134 15.28 -2.20 -14.31
CA HIS A 134 16.05 -1.62 -15.40
C HIS A 134 15.24 -1.48 -16.69
N ALA A 135 14.56 -2.55 -17.11
CA ALA A 135 13.70 -2.51 -18.30
C ALA A 135 12.58 -1.46 -18.18
N THR A 136 11.94 -1.33 -17.01
CA THR A 136 10.91 -0.31 -16.76
C THR A 136 11.49 1.10 -16.92
N CYS A 137 12.59 1.40 -16.23
CA CYS A 137 13.23 2.71 -16.27
C CYS A 137 13.78 3.03 -17.67
N HIS A 138 14.33 2.03 -18.36
CA HIS A 138 14.85 2.19 -19.70
C HIS A 138 13.73 2.50 -20.71
N ASN A 139 12.60 1.77 -20.65
CA ASN A 139 11.43 2.07 -21.50
C ASN A 139 10.86 3.46 -21.23
N LEU A 140 10.80 3.89 -19.97
CA LEU A 140 10.41 5.26 -19.62
C LEU A 140 11.38 6.30 -20.18
N SER A 141 12.68 6.00 -20.21
CA SER A 141 13.71 6.91 -20.76
C SER A 141 13.63 7.12 -22.27
N LYS A 142 12.98 6.20 -23.00
CA LYS A 142 12.74 6.31 -24.45
C LYS A 142 11.63 7.30 -24.81
N LEU A 143 10.79 7.67 -23.84
CA LEU A 143 9.74 8.67 -24.03
C LEU A 143 10.33 10.09 -24.03
N SER A 144 9.60 11.03 -24.64
CA SER A 144 9.89 12.45 -24.41
C SER A 144 9.75 12.78 -22.92
N GLU A 145 10.44 13.81 -22.44
CA GLU A 145 10.40 14.22 -21.04
C GLU A 145 8.95 14.43 -20.55
N GLN A 146 8.15 15.16 -21.33
CA GLN A 146 6.74 15.40 -21.01
C GLN A 146 5.93 14.10 -20.89
N GLN A 147 6.08 13.15 -21.82
CA GLN A 147 5.35 11.88 -21.78
C GLN A 147 5.78 11.03 -20.59
N ARG A 148 7.09 10.99 -20.30
CA ARG A 148 7.64 10.28 -19.15
C ARG A 148 7.06 10.84 -17.84
N GLU A 149 7.01 12.16 -17.68
CA GLU A 149 6.41 12.78 -16.50
C GLU A 149 4.92 12.46 -16.37
N GLN A 150 4.17 12.49 -17.47
CA GLN A 150 2.75 12.14 -17.47
C GLN A 150 2.50 10.68 -17.06
N VAL A 151 3.33 9.75 -17.53
CA VAL A 151 3.21 8.33 -17.15
C VAL A 151 3.51 8.17 -15.66
N VAL A 152 4.60 8.75 -15.17
CA VAL A 152 4.99 8.64 -13.75
C VAL A 152 3.96 9.31 -12.84
N GLU A 153 3.39 10.44 -13.24
CA GLU A 153 2.31 11.13 -12.52
C GLU A 153 1.04 10.29 -12.46
N LYS A 154 0.59 9.74 -13.60
CA LYS A 154 -0.58 8.86 -13.64
C LYS A 154 -0.44 7.61 -12.76
N LEU A 155 0.78 7.12 -12.55
CA LEU A 155 1.04 5.98 -11.68
C LEU A 155 1.17 6.38 -10.21
N GLY A 156 1.97 7.40 -9.91
CA GLY A 156 2.43 7.69 -8.55
C GLY A 156 1.64 8.79 -7.82
N ASP A 157 1.12 9.80 -8.53
CA ASP A 157 0.45 10.93 -7.90
C ASP A 157 -0.91 10.48 -7.29
N PRO A 158 -1.20 10.77 -6.01
CA PRO A 158 -2.43 10.30 -5.35
C PRO A 158 -3.68 11.13 -5.68
N GLN A 159 -3.54 12.30 -6.32
CA GLN A 159 -4.66 13.17 -6.68
C GLN A 159 -4.98 13.09 -8.18
N ILE A 160 -3.94 13.08 -9.01
CA ILE A 160 -4.03 13.05 -10.47
C ILE A 160 -4.01 11.62 -10.99
N GLY A 161 -3.20 10.75 -10.38
CA GLY A 161 -2.98 9.37 -10.79
C GLY A 161 -3.71 8.35 -9.92
N ILE A 162 -3.21 7.11 -9.97
CA ILE A 162 -3.71 5.98 -9.17
C ILE A 162 -3.02 5.84 -7.81
N GLY A 163 -2.10 6.75 -7.47
CA GLY A 163 -1.53 6.86 -6.12
C GLY A 163 -0.67 5.68 -5.66
N MET A 164 0.05 5.00 -6.57
CA MET A 164 1.01 3.98 -6.15
C MET A 164 2.05 4.60 -5.21
N ASN A 165 2.25 3.97 -4.05
CA ASN A 165 3.04 4.51 -2.94
C ASN A 165 4.09 3.53 -2.39
N LEU A 166 4.25 2.36 -3.02
CA LEU A 166 5.32 1.42 -2.72
C LEU A 166 5.91 0.88 -4.02
N MET A 167 7.20 1.12 -4.26
CA MET A 167 7.91 0.61 -5.44
C MET A 167 9.04 -0.32 -5.04
N ARG A 168 9.20 -1.43 -5.75
CA ARG A 168 10.39 -2.28 -5.64
C ARG A 168 11.51 -1.75 -6.55
N ILE A 169 12.75 -1.82 -6.09
CA ILE A 169 13.96 -1.59 -6.89
C ILE A 169 14.94 -2.76 -6.70
N CYS A 170 15.74 -3.03 -7.72
CA CYS A 170 16.82 -4.01 -7.63
C CYS A 170 18.12 -3.31 -7.20
N ILE A 171 18.90 -3.96 -6.33
CA ILE A 171 20.28 -3.57 -6.01
C ILE A 171 21.18 -4.30 -7.00
N GLY A 172 21.79 -3.57 -7.94
CA GLY A 172 22.37 -4.13 -9.16
C GLY A 172 21.27 -4.50 -10.16
N THR A 173 21.50 -5.49 -11.01
CA THR A 173 20.51 -5.90 -12.03
C THR A 173 19.67 -7.10 -11.62
N SER A 174 18.39 -7.10 -12.00
CA SER A 174 17.55 -8.29 -12.08
C SER A 174 17.73 -9.00 -13.43
N ASP A 175 16.91 -10.00 -13.70
CA ASP A 175 16.72 -10.60 -15.02
C ASP A 175 16.06 -9.65 -16.05
N PHE A 176 15.41 -8.57 -15.60
CA PHE A 176 14.76 -7.55 -16.44
C PHE A 176 15.69 -6.37 -16.79
N VAL A 177 16.73 -6.64 -17.58
CA VAL A 177 17.71 -5.62 -18.03
C VAL A 177 18.10 -5.84 -19.50
N GLU A 178 18.36 -4.76 -20.23
CA GLU A 178 18.84 -4.81 -21.64
C GLU A 178 20.38 -4.87 -21.73
N GLU A 179 21.05 -4.33 -20.71
CA GLU A 179 22.51 -4.35 -20.53
C GLU A 179 23.00 -5.69 -19.91
N PRO A 180 24.32 -5.99 -19.96
CA PRO A 180 24.87 -7.11 -19.22
C PRO A 180 24.50 -7.05 -17.74
N TYR A 181 24.26 -8.22 -17.13
CA TYR A 181 24.08 -8.30 -15.68
C TYR A 181 25.26 -7.67 -14.95
N TYR A 182 24.96 -6.91 -13.91
CA TYR A 182 25.97 -6.26 -13.11
C TYR A 182 25.61 -6.16 -11.64
N THR A 183 26.65 -5.96 -10.84
CA THR A 183 26.53 -5.51 -9.46
C THR A 183 27.22 -4.15 -9.31
N TYR A 184 27.10 -3.59 -8.11
CA TYR A 184 27.79 -2.35 -7.79
C TYR A 184 29.28 -2.57 -7.45
N ASN A 185 29.78 -3.81 -7.42
CA ASN A 185 31.20 -4.08 -7.15
C ASN A 185 31.72 -5.25 -8.00
N ASP A 186 31.62 -5.10 -9.32
CA ASP A 186 32.16 -6.07 -10.27
C ASP A 186 33.67 -5.89 -10.44
N LEU A 187 34.40 -7.01 -10.43
CA LEU A 187 35.85 -7.05 -10.59
C LEU A 187 36.24 -8.05 -11.69
N PRO A 188 37.43 -7.92 -12.29
CA PRO A 188 37.97 -8.95 -13.15
C PRO A 188 38.09 -10.31 -12.43
N PRO A 189 37.99 -11.44 -13.16
CA PRO A 189 38.11 -12.77 -12.56
C PRO A 189 39.38 -12.95 -11.73
N GLY A 190 39.24 -13.56 -10.56
CA GLY A 190 40.35 -13.82 -9.63
C GLY A 190 40.67 -12.68 -8.66
N GLN A 191 39.98 -11.53 -8.75
CA GLN A 191 40.10 -10.43 -7.79
C GLN A 191 38.98 -10.47 -6.76
N THR A 192 39.23 -9.90 -5.59
CA THR A 192 38.25 -9.75 -4.51
C THR A 192 38.35 -8.34 -3.91
N ASP A 193 37.26 -7.83 -3.35
CA ASP A 193 37.24 -6.54 -2.66
C ASP A 193 36.36 -6.59 -1.40
N PRO A 194 36.82 -7.27 -0.34
CA PRO A 194 36.06 -7.39 0.92
C PRO A 194 35.80 -6.04 1.59
N GLU A 195 36.61 -5.02 1.30
CA GLU A 195 36.48 -3.67 1.86
C GLU A 195 35.55 -2.76 1.03
N LEU A 196 34.97 -3.27 -0.07
CA LEU A 196 34.06 -2.55 -0.97
C LEU A 196 34.64 -1.24 -1.54
N LYS A 197 35.96 -1.15 -1.73
CA LYS A 197 36.65 0.02 -2.33
C LYS A 197 36.20 0.31 -3.75
N GLY A 198 35.78 -0.70 -4.50
CA GLY A 198 35.30 -0.60 -5.87
C GLY A 198 33.80 -0.29 -6.01
N PHE A 199 33.07 -0.20 -4.90
CA PHE A 199 31.62 0.01 -4.93
C PHE A 199 31.25 1.29 -5.70
N ASN A 200 30.40 1.15 -6.73
CA ASN A 200 29.90 2.26 -7.52
C ASN A 200 28.49 2.00 -8.05
N ILE A 201 27.68 3.07 -8.07
CA ILE A 201 26.30 3.07 -8.62
C ILE A 201 26.22 3.79 -9.96
N GLU A 202 27.37 4.01 -10.62
CA GLU A 202 27.46 4.86 -11.82
C GLU A 202 26.56 4.35 -12.95
N LYS A 203 26.43 3.01 -13.05
CA LYS A 203 25.59 2.32 -14.03
C LYS A 203 24.10 2.72 -13.94
N ASP A 204 23.63 3.17 -12.76
CA ASP A 204 22.23 3.54 -12.55
C ASP A 204 21.94 5.01 -12.91
N ARG A 205 22.97 5.85 -13.11
CA ARG A 205 22.80 7.30 -13.29
C ARG A 205 22.08 7.69 -14.57
N ASN A 206 22.17 6.86 -15.61
CA ASN A 206 21.64 7.19 -16.93
C ASN A 206 20.12 7.27 -16.96
N TYR A 207 19.43 6.30 -16.33
CA TYR A 207 17.97 6.22 -16.41
C TYR A 207 17.28 5.69 -15.15
N VAL A 208 17.95 4.90 -14.30
CA VAL A 208 17.33 4.38 -13.07
C VAL A 208 17.18 5.49 -12.03
N LEU A 209 18.27 6.15 -11.63
CA LEU A 209 18.21 7.22 -10.63
C LEU A 209 17.33 8.40 -11.09
N PRO A 210 17.39 8.88 -12.36
CA PRO A 210 16.46 9.91 -12.83
C PRO A 210 14.99 9.51 -12.71
N THR A 211 14.66 8.24 -12.98
CA THR A 211 13.28 7.72 -12.87
C THR A 211 12.84 7.66 -11.41
N ILE A 212 13.69 7.17 -10.51
CA ILE A 212 13.42 7.15 -9.06
C ILE A 212 13.18 8.57 -8.52
N HIS A 213 14.03 9.52 -8.90
CA HIS A 213 13.87 10.92 -8.49
C HIS A 213 12.59 11.55 -9.04
N LEU A 214 12.23 11.24 -10.29
CA LEU A 214 10.98 11.71 -10.87
C LEU A 214 9.77 11.12 -10.12
N ALA A 215 9.78 9.84 -9.79
CA ALA A 215 8.72 9.20 -9.02
C ALA A 215 8.55 9.83 -7.63
N LEU A 216 9.66 10.10 -6.93
CA LEU A 216 9.65 10.82 -5.64
C LEU A 216 9.11 12.25 -5.75
N ARG A 217 9.39 12.97 -6.85
CA ARG A 217 8.82 14.31 -7.07
C ARG A 217 7.30 14.25 -7.25
N LYS A 218 6.77 13.22 -7.91
CA LYS A 218 5.32 13.04 -8.11
C LYS A 218 4.61 12.48 -6.88
N ASN A 219 5.31 11.72 -6.05
CA ASN A 219 4.79 11.26 -4.76
C ASN A 219 5.89 11.32 -3.68
N PRO A 220 5.96 12.41 -2.89
CA PRO A 220 6.96 12.56 -1.84
C PRO A 220 6.85 11.54 -0.68
N HIS A 221 5.73 10.82 -0.58
CA HIS A 221 5.51 9.75 0.41
C HIS A 221 5.81 8.36 -0.14
N LEU A 222 6.34 8.26 -1.37
CA LEU A 222 6.68 6.99 -1.99
C LEU A 222 7.74 6.23 -1.18
N LEU A 223 7.44 4.97 -0.85
CA LEU A 223 8.35 4.05 -0.20
C LEU A 223 9.06 3.17 -1.24
N PHE A 224 10.32 2.81 -0.94
CA PHE A 224 11.08 1.85 -1.73
C PHE A 224 11.40 0.60 -0.94
N PHE A 225 11.15 -0.56 -1.55
CA PHE A 225 11.67 -1.85 -1.12
C PHE A 225 12.82 -2.24 -2.07
N ALA A 226 14.03 -2.37 -1.54
CA ALA A 226 15.20 -2.72 -2.32
C ALA A 226 15.65 -4.15 -2.03
N SER A 227 15.99 -4.91 -3.07
CA SER A 227 16.49 -6.29 -2.93
C SER A 227 17.54 -6.60 -4.00
N PRO A 228 18.66 -7.25 -3.66
CA PRO A 228 19.62 -7.70 -4.66
C PRO A 228 19.12 -8.97 -5.35
N TRP A 229 19.50 -9.15 -6.61
CA TRP A 229 19.27 -10.41 -7.34
C TRP A 229 20.44 -11.39 -7.19
N SER A 230 21.66 -10.85 -7.08
CA SER A 230 22.89 -11.62 -6.88
C SER A 230 23.91 -10.76 -6.14
N PRO A 231 24.77 -11.36 -5.31
CA PRO A 231 26.02 -10.71 -4.88
C PRO A 231 26.99 -10.57 -6.08
N PRO A 232 28.06 -9.77 -5.95
CA PRO A 232 29.16 -9.73 -6.91
C PRO A 232 29.71 -11.11 -7.23
N ALA A 233 30.14 -11.29 -8.48
CA ALA A 233 30.61 -12.58 -8.98
C ALA A 233 31.77 -13.17 -8.17
N TRP A 234 32.67 -12.34 -7.65
CA TRP A 234 33.82 -12.76 -6.83
C TRP A 234 33.44 -13.30 -5.44
N MET A 235 32.19 -13.09 -4.99
CA MET A 235 31.66 -13.69 -3.76
C MET A 235 31.09 -15.10 -3.98
N LYS A 236 31.17 -15.63 -5.20
CA LYS A 236 30.52 -16.88 -5.60
C LYS A 236 31.54 -17.89 -6.11
N ASP A 237 31.29 -19.17 -5.86
CA ASP A 237 32.14 -20.28 -6.31
C ASP A 237 32.29 -20.37 -7.84
N SER A 238 31.26 -19.96 -8.58
CA SER A 238 31.21 -19.94 -10.04
C SER A 238 32.01 -18.81 -10.67
N GLY A 239 32.32 -17.76 -9.91
CA GLY A 239 32.86 -16.51 -10.43
C GLY A 239 31.93 -15.81 -11.44
N GLN A 240 30.62 -16.12 -11.42
CA GLN A 240 29.64 -15.64 -12.41
C GLN A 240 28.32 -15.18 -11.76
N LEU A 241 27.68 -14.19 -12.37
CA LEU A 241 26.30 -13.81 -12.05
C LEU A 241 25.32 -14.87 -12.60
N GLY A 242 24.17 -15.04 -11.93
CA GLY A 242 23.11 -15.98 -12.36
C GLY A 242 23.30 -17.47 -12.01
N THR A 243 24.48 -17.90 -11.55
CA THR A 243 24.73 -19.29 -11.14
C THR A 243 25.74 -19.41 -10.00
N GLY A 244 25.84 -20.58 -9.37
CA GLY A 244 26.76 -20.85 -8.27
C GLY A 244 26.23 -20.47 -6.89
N SER A 245 27.01 -20.82 -5.86
CA SER A 245 26.72 -20.58 -4.45
C SER A 245 27.65 -19.53 -3.86
N LEU A 246 27.25 -18.93 -2.74
CA LEU A 246 28.12 -18.05 -1.96
C LEU A 246 29.34 -18.81 -1.46
N LEU A 247 30.49 -18.14 -1.50
CA LEU A 247 31.69 -18.63 -0.82
C LEU A 247 31.45 -18.66 0.71
N PRO A 248 32.02 -19.64 1.43
CA PRO A 248 31.87 -19.77 2.88
C PRO A 248 32.35 -18.56 3.68
#